data_AF-A0A327TFW6-F1
#
_entry.id   AF-A0A327TFW6-F1
#
_cell.length_a   1.000
_cell.length_b   1.000
_cell.length_c   1.000
_cell.angle_alpha   90.00
_cell.angle_beta   90.00
_cell.angle_gamma   90.00
#
_symmetry.space_group_name_H-M   'P 1'
#
loop_
_entity.id
_entity.type
_entity.pdbx_description
1 polymer ?
#
loop_
_entity_poly.entity_id
_entity_poly.type
_entity_poly.pdbx_seq_one_letter_code
_entity_poly.pdbx_strand_id
1 'polypeptide(L)'
;MSESGRTEEPPEAGSGRRALDWGAVAALSGVVAALVALVAYLLPPDAPRPAPSPPPVPVARSSPERTSARPHSPAPTPTPGPAGSPEAEPEPEPDSAPEPDPAPGSSRTADVPVPLPAVVPAGCREASAAVAAYRRDQGSTRGAQADAANLAYQGLMRAGTDADPPVRPTVVRLAQEFQELGFRLSGMVLADPNEVVADINADLPVLDRQCAGGS
;
A
#
# COMPACT_ATOMS: atom_id res chain seq x y z
N MET A 1 -57.85 -29.86 43.03
CA MET A 1 -56.48 -30.37 42.80
C MET A 1 -55.99 -29.74 41.50
N SER A 2 -54.77 -29.20 41.56
CA SER A 2 -54.00 -28.32 40.66
C SER A 2 -53.86 -28.81 39.20
N GLU A 3 -53.34 -28.11 38.18
CA GLU A 3 -52.70 -26.80 37.99
C GLU A 3 -52.63 -26.47 36.46
N SER A 4 -52.18 -25.25 36.15
CA SER A 4 -52.19 -24.47 34.90
C SER A 4 -51.33 -24.95 33.72
N GLY A 5 -51.60 -24.38 32.53
CA GLY A 5 -50.62 -24.24 31.45
C GLY A 5 -51.19 -23.70 30.13
N ARG A 6 -51.52 -22.39 30.08
CA ARG A 6 -51.79 -21.65 28.83
C ARG A 6 -50.47 -21.25 28.17
N THR A 7 -50.33 -21.47 26.87
CA THR A 7 -49.33 -20.78 26.04
C THR A 7 -50.08 -20.02 24.96
N GLU A 8 -49.89 -18.71 24.99
CA GLU A 8 -50.50 -17.69 24.12
C GLU A 8 -49.69 -17.56 22.81
N GLU A 9 -50.40 -17.16 21.76
CA GLU A 9 -50.03 -17.11 20.34
C GLU A 9 -49.01 -15.98 19.96
N PRO A 10 -48.54 -15.93 18.69
CA PRO A 10 -47.40 -15.14 18.22
C PRO A 10 -47.78 -13.70 17.80
N PRO A 11 -46.84 -12.94 17.21
CA PRO A 11 -47.18 -12.41 15.89
C PRO A 11 -46.02 -12.35 14.87
N GLU A 12 -46.43 -12.35 13.60
CA GLU A 12 -45.63 -12.08 12.39
C GLU A 12 -45.22 -10.60 12.21
N ALA A 13 -44.28 -10.43 11.27
CA ALA A 13 -44.05 -9.29 10.37
C ALA A 13 -42.89 -8.32 10.70
N GLY A 14 -41.97 -8.16 9.74
CA GLY A 14 -41.02 -7.05 9.76
C GLY A 14 -39.81 -7.16 8.83
N SER A 15 -40.03 -6.85 7.56
CA SER A 15 -39.05 -6.53 6.51
C SER A 15 -37.73 -5.87 6.95
N GLY A 16 -36.62 -6.38 6.40
CA GLY A 16 -35.52 -5.54 5.90
C GLY A 16 -34.30 -5.38 6.80
N ARG A 17 -33.23 -6.11 6.47
CA ARG A 17 -31.85 -5.63 6.22
C ARG A 17 -30.91 -6.84 6.27
N ARG A 18 -30.05 -6.96 5.25
CA ARG A 18 -28.93 -7.92 5.22
C ARG A 18 -28.02 -7.62 6.42
N ALA A 19 -28.22 -8.34 7.50
CA ALA A 19 -27.38 -8.27 8.68
C ALA A 19 -26.06 -8.99 8.32
N LEU A 20 -24.95 -8.24 8.38
CA LEU A 20 -23.63 -8.85 8.48
C LEU A 20 -23.62 -9.78 9.70
N ASP A 21 -23.13 -11.00 9.50
CA ASP A 21 -22.97 -12.04 10.54
C ASP A 21 -21.92 -11.61 11.58
N TRP A 22 -22.33 -10.74 12.51
CA TRP A 22 -21.52 -10.33 13.67
C TRP A 22 -21.17 -11.50 14.61
N GLY A 23 -21.87 -12.63 14.51
CA GLY A 23 -21.55 -13.85 15.25
C GLY A 23 -20.19 -14.46 14.87
N ALA A 24 -19.76 -14.29 13.63
CA ALA A 24 -18.45 -14.76 13.18
C ALA A 24 -17.29 -13.93 13.76
N VAL A 25 -17.54 -12.66 14.10
CA VAL A 25 -16.52 -11.75 14.66
C VAL A 25 -16.27 -12.03 16.14
N ALA A 26 -17.29 -12.49 16.88
CA ALA A 26 -17.17 -12.79 18.32
C ALA A 26 -16.32 -14.04 18.62
N ALA A 27 -16.19 -14.98 17.68
CA ALA A 27 -15.42 -16.21 17.87
C ALA A 27 -13.89 -16.01 17.85
N LEU A 28 -13.39 -14.90 17.29
CA LEU A 28 -11.95 -14.61 17.21
C LEU A 28 -11.39 -13.87 18.45
N SER A 29 -12.23 -13.28 19.32
CA SER A 29 -11.74 -12.47 20.45
C SER A 29 -11.23 -13.31 21.64
N GLY A 30 -11.72 -14.55 21.81
CA GLY A 30 -11.32 -15.40 22.94
C GLY A 30 -9.86 -15.87 22.87
N VAL A 31 -9.31 -16.05 21.67
CA VAL A 31 -7.95 -16.58 21.46
C VAL A 31 -6.88 -15.54 21.81
N VAL A 32 -7.16 -14.25 21.60
CA VAL A 32 -6.21 -13.16 21.85
C VAL A 32 -5.96 -12.96 23.36
N ALA A 33 -6.99 -13.03 24.19
CA ALA A 33 -6.84 -12.88 25.64
C ALA A 33 -6.03 -14.01 26.28
N ALA A 34 -6.23 -15.26 25.83
CA ALA A 34 -5.47 -16.40 26.29
C ALA A 34 -3.98 -16.31 25.90
N LEU A 35 -3.67 -15.80 24.70
CA LEU A 35 -2.29 -15.56 24.26
C LEU A 35 -1.60 -14.48 25.09
N VAL A 36 -2.27 -13.38 25.41
CA VAL A 36 -1.70 -12.33 26.28
C VAL A 36 -1.42 -12.86 27.69
N ALA A 37 -2.33 -13.65 28.26
CA ALA A 37 -2.12 -14.28 29.57
C ALA A 37 -0.96 -15.29 29.55
N LEU A 38 -0.81 -16.06 28.47
CA LEU A 38 0.30 -17.01 28.30
C LEU A 38 1.65 -16.28 28.19
N VAL A 39 1.72 -15.19 27.40
CA VAL A 39 2.94 -14.38 27.27
C VAL A 39 3.30 -13.70 28.59
N ALA A 40 2.31 -13.19 29.33
CA ALA A 40 2.52 -12.61 30.65
C ALA A 40 2.97 -13.65 31.68
N TYR A 41 2.48 -14.89 31.59
CA TYR A 41 2.90 -15.98 32.48
C TYR A 41 4.32 -16.50 32.18
N LEU A 42 4.76 -16.43 30.92
CA LEU A 42 6.08 -16.88 30.50
C LEU A 42 7.19 -15.82 30.70
N LEU A 43 6.85 -14.57 31.01
CA LEU A 43 7.82 -13.53 31.38
C LEU A 43 8.00 -13.49 32.92
N PRO A 44 9.22 -13.71 33.45
CA PRO A 44 9.49 -13.57 34.87
C PRO A 44 9.22 -12.14 35.36
N PRO A 45 8.54 -11.93 36.50
CA PRO A 45 8.20 -10.59 37.01
C PRO A 45 9.39 -9.79 37.59
N ASP A 46 10.62 -10.29 37.51
CA ASP A 46 11.81 -9.68 38.12
C ASP A 46 12.78 -9.12 37.06
N ALA A 47 12.31 -8.20 36.23
CA ALA A 47 13.22 -7.22 35.64
C ALA A 47 13.34 -6.04 36.62
N PRO A 48 14.50 -5.81 37.26
CA PRO A 48 14.69 -4.66 38.12
C PRO A 48 14.40 -3.38 37.33
N ARG A 49 13.54 -2.52 37.88
CA ARG A 49 13.25 -1.20 37.32
C ARG A 49 14.58 -0.47 37.11
N PRO A 50 14.87 0.08 35.93
CA PRO A 50 15.94 1.04 35.76
C PRO A 50 15.74 2.17 36.77
N ALA A 51 16.72 2.40 37.64
CA ALA A 51 16.70 3.51 38.58
C ALA A 51 16.53 4.83 37.80
N PRO A 52 15.83 5.83 38.36
CA PRO A 52 15.76 7.15 37.75
C PRO A 52 17.18 7.69 37.55
N SER A 53 17.50 8.06 36.31
CA SER A 53 18.78 8.70 36.00
C SER A 53 18.92 9.97 36.85
N PRO A 54 20.11 10.24 37.42
CA PRO A 54 20.34 11.49 38.15
C PRO A 54 20.12 12.69 37.23
N PRO A 55 19.67 13.84 37.77
CA PRO A 55 19.52 15.05 36.97
C PRO A 55 20.85 15.42 36.31
N PRO A 56 20.84 15.92 35.06
CA PRO A 56 22.06 16.31 34.39
C PRO A 56 22.76 17.42 35.19
N VAL A 57 24.01 17.16 35.54
CA VAL A 57 24.93 18.17 36.08
C VAL A 57 25.12 19.24 35.01
N PRO A 58 24.97 20.55 35.31
CA PRO A 58 25.26 21.60 34.34
C PRO A 58 26.75 21.58 34.02
N VAL A 59 27.11 20.97 32.89
CA VAL A 59 28.47 21.07 32.33
C VAL A 59 28.62 22.49 31.79
N ALA A 60 29.62 23.17 32.32
CA ALA A 60 30.01 24.52 31.94
C ALA A 60 30.14 24.63 30.41
N ARG A 61 29.43 25.62 29.86
CA ARG A 61 29.52 26.02 28.45
C ARG A 61 30.94 26.47 28.14
N SER A 62 31.67 25.66 27.37
CA SER A 62 32.75 26.17 26.55
C SER A 62 32.13 26.63 25.22
N SER A 63 31.95 27.95 25.10
CA SER A 63 31.78 28.64 23.81
C SER A 63 32.89 28.25 22.85
N PRO A 64 32.55 28.07 21.56
CA PRO A 64 33.23 28.85 20.54
C PRO A 64 32.23 29.65 19.70
N GLU A 65 32.24 30.95 19.96
CA GLU A 65 32.44 32.02 18.98
C GLU A 65 32.14 31.77 17.48
N ARG A 66 31.20 32.58 16.95
CA ARG A 66 31.03 33.10 15.57
C ARG A 66 30.92 32.06 14.43
N THR A 67 29.87 32.10 13.62
CA THR A 67 29.62 33.21 12.69
C THR A 67 28.16 33.21 12.22
N SER A 68 27.53 34.37 12.33
CA SER A 68 26.22 34.70 11.79
C SER A 68 26.30 34.74 10.26
N ALA A 69 25.65 33.81 9.57
CA ALA A 69 25.38 33.91 8.14
C ALA A 69 23.86 33.91 7.93
N ARG A 70 23.41 35.04 7.39
CA ARG A 70 22.04 35.48 7.20
C ARG A 70 21.32 34.67 6.11
N PRO A 71 20.05 34.28 6.31
CA PRO A 71 19.27 33.53 5.32
C PRO A 71 18.90 34.41 4.12
N HIS A 72 19.05 33.88 2.90
CA HIS A 72 18.49 34.48 1.67
C HIS A 72 17.35 33.58 1.19
N SER A 73 16.12 34.01 1.46
CA SER A 73 14.91 33.55 0.76
C SER A 73 14.74 34.36 -0.53
N PRO A 74 14.56 33.73 -1.69
CA PRO A 74 13.75 34.31 -2.75
C PRO A 74 12.30 33.81 -2.61
N ALA A 75 11.37 34.77 -2.51
CA ALA A 75 9.93 34.55 -2.48
C ALA A 75 9.40 34.14 -3.88
N PRO A 76 8.33 33.32 -3.97
CA PRO A 76 7.65 33.06 -5.24
C PRO A 76 6.80 34.27 -5.66
N THR A 77 6.93 34.68 -6.93
CA THR A 77 6.05 35.70 -7.54
C THR A 77 4.82 35.01 -8.17
N PRO A 78 3.58 35.41 -7.86
CA PRO A 78 2.39 34.90 -8.54
C PRO A 78 2.08 35.63 -9.87
N THR A 79 1.55 34.81 -10.79
CA THR A 79 0.80 34.92 -12.06
C THR A 79 0.21 36.28 -12.51
N PRO A 80 0.14 36.50 -13.84
CA PRO A 80 -1.19 36.58 -14.50
C PRO A 80 -1.28 35.84 -15.85
N GLY A 81 -2.34 35.05 -16.07
CA GLY A 81 -2.98 34.94 -17.39
C GLY A 81 -3.95 36.13 -17.60
N PRO A 82 -4.74 36.28 -18.68
CA PRO A 82 -4.98 35.42 -19.85
C PRO A 82 -4.87 36.14 -21.22
N ALA A 83 -4.80 35.40 -22.34
CA ALA A 83 -5.28 35.79 -23.69
C ALA A 83 -5.19 34.51 -24.55
N GLY A 84 -6.22 33.96 -25.19
CA GLY A 84 -7.34 34.58 -25.87
C GLY A 84 -6.97 34.87 -27.32
N SER A 85 -7.09 33.88 -28.21
CA SER A 85 -7.73 34.06 -29.53
C SER A 85 -7.93 32.72 -30.25
N PRO A 86 -9.17 32.36 -30.64
CA PRO A 86 -9.43 31.37 -31.67
C PRO A 86 -9.31 32.05 -33.04
N GLU A 87 -8.71 31.38 -34.02
CA GLU A 87 -8.89 31.77 -35.42
C GLU A 87 -9.07 30.50 -36.25
N ALA A 88 -10.21 30.46 -36.94
CA ALA A 88 -10.70 29.34 -37.72
C ALA A 88 -10.35 29.52 -39.20
N GLU A 89 -10.07 28.38 -39.87
CA GLU A 89 -10.37 28.01 -41.28
C GLU A 89 -9.90 28.93 -42.46
N PRO A 90 -9.73 28.41 -43.70
CA PRO A 90 -10.49 27.32 -44.33
C PRO A 90 -9.69 26.24 -45.11
N GLU A 91 -10.43 25.18 -45.45
CA GLU A 91 -10.15 24.12 -46.43
C GLU A 91 -9.73 24.63 -47.82
N PRO A 92 -9.04 23.76 -48.57
CA PRO A 92 -9.66 23.31 -49.82
C PRO A 92 -9.61 21.78 -50.03
N GLU A 93 -10.79 21.17 -50.20
CA GLU A 93 -11.00 20.01 -51.10
C GLU A 93 -10.89 20.47 -52.58
N PRO A 94 -10.91 19.59 -53.61
CA PRO A 94 -10.91 18.12 -53.65
C PRO A 94 -9.82 17.55 -54.60
N ASP A 95 -9.51 16.25 -54.51
CA ASP A 95 -9.22 15.50 -55.73
C ASP A 95 -9.68 14.03 -55.59
N SER A 96 -10.56 13.65 -56.49
CA SER A 96 -11.24 12.36 -56.55
C SER A 96 -10.35 11.32 -57.24
N ALA A 97 -10.13 10.17 -56.61
CA ALA A 97 -9.66 8.96 -57.29
C ALA A 97 -10.03 7.71 -56.46
N PRO A 98 -10.25 6.56 -57.11
CA PRO A 98 -11.55 5.89 -57.18
C PRO A 98 -11.79 4.87 -56.06
N GLU A 99 -13.07 4.59 -55.80
CA GLU A 99 -13.52 3.42 -55.04
C GLU A 99 -12.90 2.14 -55.62
N PRO A 100 -12.22 1.30 -54.81
CA PRO A 100 -11.98 -0.07 -55.17
C PRO A 100 -13.28 -0.87 -55.01
N ASP A 101 -13.71 -1.47 -56.11
CA ASP A 101 -14.75 -2.50 -56.19
C ASP A 101 -14.67 -3.50 -55.01
N PRO A 102 -15.78 -3.81 -54.31
CA PRO A 102 -15.79 -4.86 -53.30
C PRO A 102 -15.73 -6.22 -54.00
N ALA A 103 -14.55 -6.82 -54.07
CA ALA A 103 -14.40 -8.20 -54.48
C ALA A 103 -15.24 -9.13 -53.57
N PRO A 104 -16.04 -10.05 -54.14
CA PRO A 104 -16.77 -11.03 -53.35
C PRO A 104 -15.80 -12.14 -52.91
N GLY A 105 -15.78 -12.42 -51.62
CA GLY A 105 -15.37 -13.72 -51.11
C GLY A 105 -13.90 -13.83 -50.69
N SER A 106 -13.68 -13.66 -49.39
CA SER A 106 -13.03 -14.70 -48.58
C SER A 106 -13.23 -14.35 -47.12
N SER A 107 -14.39 -14.69 -46.58
CA SER A 107 -14.53 -14.95 -45.14
C SER A 107 -13.75 -16.23 -44.81
N ARG A 108 -12.42 -16.19 -44.95
CA ARG A 108 -11.59 -17.05 -44.12
C ARG A 108 -11.68 -16.44 -42.74
N THR A 109 -12.56 -17.01 -41.93
CA THR A 109 -12.41 -16.98 -40.48
C THR A 109 -10.99 -17.53 -40.24
N ALA A 110 -10.01 -16.63 -40.17
CA ALA A 110 -8.71 -16.97 -39.67
C ALA A 110 -9.00 -17.49 -38.26
N ASP A 111 -8.69 -18.76 -38.04
CA ASP A 111 -8.65 -19.35 -36.71
C ASP A 111 -7.58 -18.57 -35.96
N VAL A 112 -7.98 -17.46 -35.32
CA VAL A 112 -7.09 -16.63 -34.52
C VAL A 112 -6.71 -17.52 -33.34
N PRO A 113 -5.44 -17.93 -33.20
CA PRO A 113 -5.04 -18.76 -32.09
C PRO A 113 -5.42 -18.02 -30.80
N VAL A 114 -6.26 -18.63 -29.98
CA VAL A 114 -6.57 -18.10 -28.65
C VAL A 114 -5.24 -18.03 -27.91
N PRO A 115 -4.76 -16.84 -27.51
CA PRO A 115 -3.52 -16.74 -26.76
C PRO A 115 -3.66 -17.54 -25.47
N LEU A 116 -2.70 -18.44 -25.23
CA LEU A 116 -2.64 -19.20 -23.99
C LEU A 116 -2.52 -18.22 -22.81
N PRO A 117 -3.12 -18.53 -21.65
CA PRO A 117 -3.00 -17.68 -20.48
C PRO A 117 -1.52 -17.53 -20.11
N ALA A 118 -1.05 -16.28 -20.02
CA ALA A 118 0.30 -15.99 -19.57
C ALA A 118 0.49 -16.55 -18.15
N VAL A 119 1.54 -17.34 -17.96
CA VAL A 119 1.90 -17.85 -16.63
C VAL A 119 2.55 -16.70 -15.86
N VAL A 120 1.92 -16.30 -14.76
CA VAL A 120 2.47 -15.30 -13.85
C VAL A 120 3.53 -16.00 -12.98
N PRO A 121 4.77 -15.48 -12.89
CA PRO A 121 5.79 -16.04 -12.02
C PRO A 121 5.33 -16.14 -10.57
N ALA A 122 5.82 -17.15 -9.84
CA ALA A 122 5.52 -17.32 -8.43
C ALA A 122 5.98 -16.08 -7.61
N GLY A 123 5.23 -15.74 -6.57
CA GLY A 123 5.48 -14.58 -5.69
C GLY A 123 5.05 -13.22 -6.25
N CYS A 124 4.73 -13.11 -7.55
CA CYS A 124 4.31 -11.85 -8.16
C CYS A 124 2.96 -11.35 -7.68
N ARG A 125 1.98 -12.25 -7.51
CA ARG A 125 0.64 -11.86 -7.04
C ARG A 125 0.69 -11.39 -5.59
N GLU A 126 1.45 -12.08 -4.75
CA GLU A 126 1.63 -11.76 -3.34
C GLU A 126 2.41 -10.44 -3.16
N ALA A 127 3.50 -10.25 -3.92
CA ALA A 127 4.28 -9.02 -3.87
C ALA A 127 3.47 -7.80 -4.33
N SER A 128 2.78 -7.91 -5.47
CA SER A 128 1.90 -6.83 -5.96
C SER A 128 0.74 -6.55 -5.00
N ALA A 129 0.17 -7.58 -4.36
CA ALA A 129 -0.85 -7.41 -3.34
C ALA A 129 -0.33 -6.67 -2.10
N ALA A 130 0.90 -6.97 -1.64
CA ALA A 130 1.52 -6.29 -0.50
C ALA A 130 1.74 -4.79 -0.79
N VAL A 131 2.25 -4.46 -1.98
CA VAL A 131 2.42 -3.07 -2.42
C VAL A 131 1.07 -2.36 -2.56
N ALA A 132 0.07 -3.04 -3.14
CA ALA A 132 -1.26 -2.47 -3.29
C ALA A 132 -1.93 -2.20 -1.93
N ALA A 133 -1.71 -3.08 -0.95
CA ALA A 133 -2.17 -2.88 0.42
C ALA A 133 -1.51 -1.65 1.05
N TYR A 134 -0.19 -1.49 0.94
CA TYR A 134 0.50 -0.29 1.41
C TYR A 134 -0.13 0.99 0.87
N ARG A 135 -0.31 1.07 -0.46
CA ARG A 135 -0.85 2.28 -1.11
C ARG A 135 -2.28 2.59 -0.65
N ARG A 136 -3.06 1.57 -0.33
CA ARG A 136 -4.42 1.71 0.20
C ARG A 136 -4.43 2.16 1.66
N ASP A 137 -3.53 1.61 2.47
CA ASP A 137 -3.63 1.64 3.93
C ASP A 137 -2.65 2.62 4.61
N GLN A 138 -1.72 3.23 3.87
CA GLN A 138 -0.72 4.17 4.41
C GLN A 138 -1.28 5.37 5.19
N GLY A 139 -2.57 5.68 5.03
CA GLY A 139 -3.23 6.77 5.75
C GLY A 139 -2.61 8.14 5.50
N SER A 140 -2.98 9.13 6.32
CA SER A 140 -2.46 10.50 6.25
C SER A 140 -1.51 10.86 7.39
N THR A 141 -1.35 9.97 8.37
CA THR A 141 -0.48 10.19 9.52
C THR A 141 0.81 9.38 9.37
N ARG A 142 1.91 9.92 9.91
CA ARG A 142 3.21 9.27 9.88
C ARG A 142 3.19 7.87 10.54
N GLY A 143 2.41 7.71 11.60
CA GLY A 143 2.23 6.43 12.29
C GLY A 143 1.51 5.39 11.43
N ALA A 144 0.37 5.77 10.82
CA ALA A 144 -0.36 4.88 9.92
C ALA A 144 0.49 4.45 8.72
N GLN A 145 1.30 5.37 8.20
CA GLN A 145 2.20 5.08 7.09
C GLN A 145 3.31 4.09 7.50
N ALA A 146 3.84 4.22 8.72
CA ALA A 146 4.83 3.28 9.26
C ALA A 146 4.22 1.88 9.45
N ASP A 147 3.00 1.80 9.99
CA ASP A 147 2.29 0.53 10.19
C ASP A 147 2.01 -0.17 8.84
N ALA A 148 1.54 0.58 7.85
CA ALA A 148 1.34 0.07 6.50
C ALA A 148 2.66 -0.41 5.85
N ALA A 149 3.75 0.35 6.03
CA ALA A 149 5.07 -0.04 5.52
C ALA A 149 5.55 -1.36 6.15
N ASN A 150 5.35 -1.53 7.46
CA ASN A 150 5.69 -2.77 8.17
C ASN A 150 4.86 -3.97 7.67
N LEU A 151 3.57 -3.78 7.40
CA LEU A 151 2.71 -4.83 6.82
C LEU A 151 3.18 -5.21 5.41
N ALA A 152 3.55 -4.22 4.58
CA ALA A 152 4.07 -4.47 3.25
C ALA A 152 5.40 -5.22 3.29
N TYR A 153 6.31 -4.86 4.19
CA TYR A 153 7.55 -5.61 4.44
C TYR A 153 7.27 -7.09 4.75
N GLN A 154 6.36 -7.38 5.68
CA GLN A 154 6.02 -8.76 6.03
C GLN A 154 5.42 -9.52 4.84
N GLY A 155 4.53 -8.86 4.08
CA GLY A 155 3.94 -9.42 2.86
C GLY A 155 4.98 -9.73 1.79
N LEU A 156 5.92 -8.82 1.57
CA LEU A 156 7.01 -8.99 0.60
C LEU A 156 8.02 -10.04 1.03
N MET A 157 8.36 -10.14 2.32
CA MET A 157 9.21 -11.21 2.83
C MET A 157 8.58 -12.59 2.59
N ARG A 158 7.26 -12.71 2.81
CA ARG A 158 6.51 -13.92 2.47
C ARG A 158 6.46 -14.17 0.97
N ALA A 159 6.23 -13.14 0.16
CA ALA A 159 6.25 -13.28 -1.29
C ALA A 159 7.63 -13.72 -1.79
N GLY A 160 8.70 -13.24 -1.18
CA GLY A 160 10.09 -13.53 -1.54
C GLY A 160 10.53 -14.96 -1.23
N THR A 161 9.88 -15.66 -0.28
CA THR A 161 10.20 -17.08 0.00
C THR A 161 9.74 -17.99 -1.13
N ASP A 162 8.60 -17.68 -1.73
CA ASP A 162 7.97 -18.47 -2.79
C ASP A 162 8.22 -17.87 -4.19
N ALA A 163 8.95 -16.76 -4.27
CA ALA A 163 9.20 -16.06 -5.53
C ALA A 163 10.14 -16.84 -6.46
N ASP A 164 9.82 -16.81 -7.75
CA ASP A 164 10.68 -17.36 -8.78
C ASP A 164 12.05 -16.66 -8.80
N PRO A 165 13.15 -17.37 -9.18
CA PRO A 165 14.50 -16.83 -9.15
C PRO A 165 14.72 -15.45 -9.80
N PRO A 166 14.12 -15.10 -10.96
CA PRO A 166 14.29 -13.77 -11.56
C PRO A 166 13.56 -12.64 -10.81
N VAL A 167 12.49 -12.96 -10.08
CA VAL A 167 11.63 -11.98 -9.39
C VAL A 167 12.11 -11.75 -7.95
N ARG A 168 12.61 -12.81 -7.32
CA ARG A 168 13.00 -12.82 -5.91
C ARG A 168 13.92 -11.65 -5.48
N PRO A 169 14.97 -11.27 -6.22
CA PRO A 169 15.84 -10.17 -5.81
C PRO A 169 15.11 -8.83 -5.68
N THR A 170 14.20 -8.53 -6.61
CA THR A 170 13.41 -7.30 -6.59
C THR A 170 12.39 -7.31 -5.45
N VAL A 171 11.75 -8.44 -5.17
CA VAL A 171 10.82 -8.59 -4.04
C VAL A 171 11.53 -8.40 -2.70
N VAL A 172 12.72 -9.00 -2.53
CA VAL A 172 13.50 -8.86 -1.29
C VAL A 172 14.03 -7.43 -1.12
N ARG A 173 14.45 -6.77 -2.20
CA ARG A 173 14.89 -5.38 -2.15
C ARG A 173 13.75 -4.44 -1.75
N LEU A 174 12.59 -4.58 -2.38
CA LEU A 174 11.37 -3.85 -1.98
C LEU A 174 11.03 -4.10 -0.50
N ALA A 175 11.16 -5.34 -0.01
CA ALA A 175 10.94 -5.63 1.40
C ALA A 175 11.86 -4.78 2.29
N GLN A 176 13.16 -4.73 1.99
CA GLN A 176 14.13 -3.94 2.74
C GLN A 176 13.81 -2.44 2.70
N GLU A 177 13.40 -1.92 1.54
CA GLU A 177 13.00 -0.51 1.40
C GLU A 177 11.75 -0.20 2.24
N PHE A 178 10.74 -1.07 2.27
CA PHE A 178 9.58 -0.88 3.14
C PHE A 178 9.93 -0.96 4.63
N GLN A 179 10.87 -1.83 5.00
CA GLN A 179 11.39 -1.90 6.37
C GLN A 179 12.09 -0.60 6.76
N GLU A 180 12.96 -0.10 5.89
CA GLU A 180 13.67 1.17 6.10
C GLU A 180 12.70 2.34 6.18
N LEU A 181 11.70 2.38 5.29
CA LEU A 181 10.65 3.37 5.32
C LEU A 181 9.92 3.35 6.67
N GLY A 182 9.58 2.17 7.19
CA GLY A 182 8.99 2.00 8.52
C GLY A 182 9.89 2.56 9.64
N PHE A 183 11.20 2.33 9.56
CA PHE A 183 12.17 2.86 10.53
C PHE A 183 12.31 4.39 10.46
N ARG A 184 12.37 4.96 9.25
CA ARG A 184 12.43 6.43 9.06
C ARG A 184 11.11 7.07 9.51
N LEU A 185 9.96 6.48 9.19
CA LEU A 185 8.65 7.00 9.58
C LEU A 185 8.38 6.88 11.09
N SER A 186 8.81 5.81 11.75
CA SER A 186 8.70 5.70 13.22
C SER A 186 9.66 6.63 13.98
N GLY A 187 10.62 7.25 13.29
CA GLY A 187 11.63 8.10 13.92
C GLY A 187 12.78 7.33 14.56
N MET A 188 12.87 6.01 14.34
CA MET A 188 14.01 5.20 14.77
C MET A 188 15.29 5.53 13.99
N VAL A 189 15.15 6.02 12.76
CA VAL A 189 16.26 6.49 11.92
C VAL A 189 16.01 7.95 11.52
N LEU A 190 16.97 8.83 11.82
CA LEU A 190 16.97 10.24 11.40
C LEU A 190 17.46 10.35 9.94
N ALA A 191 16.59 10.00 9.00
CA ALA A 191 16.81 10.19 7.56
C ALA A 191 15.48 10.54 6.86
N ASP A 192 15.55 11.12 5.66
CA ASP A 192 14.36 11.58 4.94
C ASP A 192 13.56 10.38 4.38
N PRO A 193 12.30 10.15 4.80
CA PRO A 193 11.48 9.07 4.25
C PRO A 193 11.22 9.21 2.74
N ASN A 194 11.30 10.41 2.17
CA ASN A 194 11.02 10.63 0.75
C ASN A 194 12.05 9.99 -0.18
N GLU A 195 13.30 9.83 0.26
CA GLU A 195 14.33 9.13 -0.52
C GLU A 195 13.96 7.66 -0.74
N VAL A 196 13.57 6.96 0.32
CA VAL A 196 13.16 5.54 0.25
C VAL A 196 11.86 5.38 -0.55
N VAL A 197 10.94 6.34 -0.46
CA VAL A 197 9.74 6.35 -1.32
C VAL A 197 10.13 6.50 -2.79
N ALA A 198 11.16 7.28 -3.12
CA ALA A 198 11.64 7.40 -4.49
C ALA A 198 12.24 6.06 -4.99
N ASP A 199 13.03 5.39 -4.16
CA ASP A 199 13.63 4.08 -4.46
C ASP A 199 12.53 3.02 -4.71
N ILE A 200 11.56 2.92 -3.80
CA ILE A 200 10.39 2.03 -3.95
C ILE A 200 9.70 2.31 -5.29
N ASN A 201 9.43 3.58 -5.62
CA ASN A 201 8.75 3.93 -6.86
C ASN A 201 9.58 3.62 -8.12
N ALA A 202 10.92 3.63 -8.03
CA ALA A 202 11.79 3.21 -9.13
C ALA A 202 11.78 1.69 -9.33
N ASP A 203 11.55 0.94 -8.25
CA ASP A 203 11.56 -0.51 -8.22
C ASP A 203 10.24 -1.17 -8.66
N LEU A 204 9.11 -0.52 -8.42
CA LEU A 204 7.80 -1.06 -8.79
C LEU A 204 7.66 -1.36 -10.30
N PRO A 205 8.11 -0.48 -11.23
CA PRO A 205 8.13 -0.81 -12.66
C PRO A 205 9.07 -1.98 -13.02
N VAL A 206 10.08 -2.26 -12.20
CA VAL A 206 10.94 -3.45 -12.39
C VAL A 206 10.17 -4.70 -12.00
N LEU A 207 9.50 -4.69 -10.85
CA LEU A 207 8.64 -5.78 -10.40
C LEU A 207 7.51 -6.04 -11.42
N ASP A 208 6.81 -5.00 -11.87
CA ASP A 208 5.72 -5.12 -12.83
C ASP A 208 6.16 -5.77 -14.14
N ARG A 209 7.34 -5.39 -14.67
CA ARG A 209 7.90 -6.00 -15.88
C ARG A 209 8.27 -7.46 -15.69
N GLN A 210 8.87 -7.80 -14.56
CA GLN A 210 9.22 -9.19 -14.24
C GLN A 210 7.95 -10.06 -14.07
N CYS A 211 6.88 -9.47 -13.53
CA CYS A 211 5.62 -10.16 -13.27
C CYS A 211 4.66 -10.22 -14.47
N ALA A 212 4.81 -9.32 -15.45
CA ALA A 212 4.02 -9.32 -16.69
C ALA A 212 4.43 -10.43 -17.68
N GLY A 213 5.51 -11.16 -17.40
CA GLY A 213 6.00 -12.26 -18.21
C GLY A 213 7.32 -11.92 -18.87
N GLY A 214 8.40 -12.50 -18.35
CA GLY A 214 9.64 -12.66 -19.11
C GLY A 214 9.34 -13.47 -20.36
N SER A 215 9.27 -12.78 -21.50
CA SER A 215 9.17 -13.37 -22.83
C SER A 215 10.57 -13.67 -23.36
#